data_AF-A0A328BFJ3-F1
#
_entry.id   AF-A0A328BFJ3-F1
#
_cell.length_a   1.000
_cell.length_b   1.000
_cell.length_c   1.000
_cell.angle_alpha   90.00
_cell.angle_beta   90.00
_cell.angle_gamma   90.00
#
_symmetry.space_group_name_H-M   'P 1'
#
loop_
_entity.id
_entity.type
_entity.pdbx_description
1 polymer ?
#
loop_
_entity_poly.entity_id
_entity_poly.type
_entity_poly.pdbx_seq_one_letter_code
_entity_poly.pdbx_strand_id
1 'polypeptide(L)'
;MARPDSGVGALPLRRRGHQLWPLIPGMNLSFLATRTVPRWFWPVLLGLNFLVHLPFFGLPPKGAHSWRQCNTMAVARNLYEEGMNPLRPRVDRRGASDGVTGMQFPAYEWAVAAGYQVLGFHESIPRVVNWLIFAAGLATFYALARRLSGSGWAAAVGTWALAWSPELFYHSINALPDVLALSASIGGLYYFLRWYQAEDAHPGSYALALLLTTLAGLTKLQYLAIGAPIAVLILRDLWLRRLPWRRLPALGLFAAVAVGVPLAWYARAVRLIKESGLADFGLELRPADSLSTAVRILRENLLSDLPELLVGFPGFVLLVVGLVALVRAGYVRRFWFLPMLAWAVVLLAYHLIELSQMDVHQYYMLPYLPLLMLTVALGAAWLQPRHRGALWLALLLGLQPVAAAIRVIPSRWGGGPREIPAELYYPESRAALETAVPNDALCLVGPDISGCKYFYFLHKKGFGFGAPEDLWNAKPDGSTLLDSAVRNGARYLYTNDSTALGNARVRPYLGREIKRVGEFRVLELRRPLATD
;
A
#
# COMPACT_ATOMS: atom_id res chain seq x y z
N MET A 1 -32.54 22.36 70.15
CA MET A 1 -32.90 21.11 70.88
C MET A 1 -33.74 20.24 69.98
N ALA A 2 -33.50 18.94 70.05
CA ALA A 2 -33.65 17.95 68.97
C ALA A 2 -35.08 17.65 68.50
N ARG A 3 -35.22 17.32 67.21
CA ARG A 3 -36.25 16.44 66.66
C ARG A 3 -35.55 15.15 66.19
N PRO A 4 -36.05 13.94 66.51
CA PRO A 4 -35.43 12.70 66.10
C PRO A 4 -35.92 12.23 64.73
N ASP A 5 -34.96 11.62 64.02
CA ASP A 5 -35.09 10.87 62.79
C ASP A 5 -36.08 9.70 62.88
N SER A 6 -36.80 9.44 61.79
CA SER A 6 -37.31 8.10 61.48
C SER A 6 -36.98 7.78 60.02
N GLY A 7 -35.89 7.03 59.84
CA GLY A 7 -35.43 6.53 58.56
C GLY A 7 -36.34 5.42 58.05
N VAL A 8 -36.84 5.58 56.83
CA VAL A 8 -37.43 4.50 56.04
C VAL A 8 -36.30 3.81 55.28
N GLY A 9 -35.90 2.64 55.79
CA GLY A 9 -34.87 1.80 55.18
C GLY A 9 -35.36 1.17 53.87
N ALA A 10 -34.65 1.45 52.80
CA ALA A 10 -34.80 0.78 51.51
C ALA A 10 -34.22 -0.65 51.56
N LEU A 11 -35.01 -1.61 51.08
CA LEU A 11 -34.64 -3.02 50.88
C LEU A 11 -33.41 -3.17 49.95
N PRO A 12 -32.41 -4.01 50.29
CA PRO A 12 -31.30 -4.25 49.38
C PRO A 12 -31.65 -5.32 48.34
N LEU A 13 -31.64 -4.91 47.07
CA LEU A 13 -31.64 -5.79 45.90
C LEU A 13 -30.39 -6.69 45.92
N ARG A 14 -30.60 -7.99 46.16
CA ARG A 14 -29.60 -9.05 46.00
C ARG A 14 -28.95 -9.00 44.62
N ARG A 15 -27.66 -8.68 44.56
CA ARG A 15 -26.79 -8.99 43.41
C ARG A 15 -26.57 -10.51 43.37
N ARG A 16 -27.13 -11.20 42.37
CA ARG A 16 -26.71 -12.57 42.04
C ARG A 16 -25.32 -12.49 41.41
N GLY A 17 -24.30 -12.90 42.18
CA GLY A 17 -23.00 -13.26 41.63
C GLY A 17 -23.15 -14.55 40.83
N HIS A 18 -22.81 -14.51 39.55
CA HIS A 18 -22.57 -15.72 38.78
C HIS A 18 -21.19 -16.26 39.17
N GLN A 19 -21.18 -17.33 39.98
CA GLN A 19 -20.00 -18.15 40.18
C GLN A 19 -19.67 -18.86 38.85
N LEU A 20 -18.48 -18.57 38.32
CA LEU A 20 -17.90 -19.26 37.18
C LEU A 20 -17.28 -20.57 37.68
N TRP A 21 -17.71 -21.69 37.10
CA TRP A 21 -17.10 -23.01 37.30
C TRP A 21 -15.77 -23.10 36.51
N PRO A 22 -14.69 -23.68 37.06
CA PRO A 22 -13.39 -23.68 36.43
C PRO A 22 -13.23 -24.94 35.57
N LEU A 23 -12.98 -24.80 34.27
CA LEU A 23 -12.38 -25.87 33.48
C LEU A 23 -11.28 -25.26 32.59
N ILE A 24 -10.03 -25.68 32.91
CA ILE A 24 -8.68 -25.20 32.54
C ILE A 24 -8.08 -24.24 33.60
N PRO A 25 -7.39 -24.77 34.63
CA PRO A 25 -6.61 -23.96 35.56
C PRO A 25 -5.45 -23.27 34.81
N GLY A 26 -5.43 -21.93 34.79
CA GLY A 26 -4.23 -21.16 34.47
C GLY A 26 -4.35 -20.06 33.41
N MET A 27 -5.35 -20.07 32.52
CA MET A 27 -5.52 -18.99 31.53
C MET A 27 -6.50 -17.92 32.00
N ASN A 28 -5.98 -16.88 32.65
CA ASN A 28 -6.76 -15.70 33.01
C ASN A 28 -7.07 -14.84 31.77
N LEU A 29 -8.21 -15.09 31.12
CA LEU A 29 -8.71 -14.33 29.97
C LEU A 29 -9.40 -13.00 30.36
N SER A 30 -9.24 -12.52 31.60
CA SER A 30 -9.87 -11.27 32.06
C SER A 30 -9.50 -10.04 31.22
N PHE A 31 -8.35 -10.05 30.54
CA PHE A 31 -7.95 -8.97 29.63
C PHE A 31 -8.89 -8.82 28.42
N LEU A 32 -9.60 -9.89 28.02
CA LEU A 32 -10.62 -9.80 26.97
C LEU A 32 -11.90 -9.14 27.47
N ALA A 33 -12.10 -9.02 28.79
CA ALA A 33 -13.26 -8.38 29.40
C ALA A 33 -13.02 -6.90 29.76
N THR A 34 -11.77 -6.40 29.66
CA THR A 34 -11.47 -5.01 29.99
C THR A 34 -11.93 -4.05 28.90
N ARG A 35 -12.62 -2.97 29.29
CA ARG A 35 -13.00 -1.88 28.36
C ARG A 35 -11.81 -1.02 27.92
N THR A 36 -10.70 -1.10 28.65
CA THR A 36 -9.45 -0.38 28.39
C THR A 36 -8.44 -1.29 27.70
N VAL A 37 -7.57 -0.68 26.88
CA VAL A 37 -6.49 -1.40 26.19
C VAL A 37 -5.34 -1.60 27.16
N PRO A 38 -4.85 -2.83 27.36
CA PRO A 38 -3.70 -3.09 28.22
C PRO A 38 -2.44 -2.37 27.75
N ARG A 39 -1.57 -1.95 28.68
CA ARG A 39 -0.31 -1.24 28.36
C ARG A 39 0.63 -2.04 27.45
N TRP A 40 0.56 -3.38 27.50
CA TRP A 40 1.37 -4.27 26.68
C TRP A 40 0.89 -4.38 25.23
N PHE A 41 -0.32 -3.91 24.89
CA PHE A 41 -0.88 -4.08 23.55
C PHE A 41 0.02 -3.52 22.44
N TRP A 42 0.48 -2.28 22.58
CA TRP A 42 1.31 -1.63 21.56
C TRP A 42 2.70 -2.27 21.43
N PRO A 43 3.44 -2.53 22.54
CA PRO A 43 4.68 -3.30 22.48
C PRO A 43 4.51 -4.67 21.83
N VAL A 44 3.44 -5.40 22.13
CA VAL A 44 3.20 -6.72 21.51
C VAL A 44 2.86 -6.58 20.04
N LEU A 45 1.95 -5.69 19.66
CA LEU A 45 1.54 -5.50 18.26
C LEU A 45 2.71 -5.08 17.37
N LEU A 46 3.37 -3.98 17.72
CA LEU A 46 4.45 -3.41 16.90
C LEU A 46 5.74 -4.23 17.05
N GLY A 47 6.05 -4.68 18.27
CA GLY A 47 7.24 -5.49 18.53
C GLY A 47 7.18 -6.84 17.84
N LEU A 48 6.05 -7.57 17.92
CA LEU A 48 5.90 -8.84 17.21
C LEU A 48 5.93 -8.63 15.70
N ASN A 49 5.21 -7.63 15.17
CA ASN A 49 5.24 -7.33 13.75
C ASN A 49 6.66 -7.01 13.26
N PHE A 50 7.42 -6.19 14.00
CA PHE A 50 8.80 -5.88 13.69
C PHE A 50 9.71 -7.12 13.74
N LEU A 51 9.62 -7.91 14.81
CA LEU A 51 10.45 -9.11 14.99
C LEU A 51 10.24 -10.14 13.88
N VAL A 52 9.00 -10.34 13.43
CA VAL A 52 8.70 -11.25 12.32
C VAL A 52 9.26 -10.72 11.00
N HIS A 53 9.31 -9.39 10.81
CA HIS A 53 9.87 -8.77 9.62
C HIS A 53 11.39 -8.61 9.62
N LEU A 54 12.03 -8.67 10.80
CA LEU A 54 13.45 -8.38 10.99
C LEU A 54 14.39 -9.05 9.96
N PRO A 55 14.21 -10.34 9.59
CA PRO A 55 15.07 -11.01 8.61
C PRO A 55 14.98 -10.44 7.18
N PHE A 56 13.92 -9.69 6.87
CA PHE A 56 13.61 -9.23 5.51
C PHE A 56 13.97 -7.77 5.27
N PHE A 57 14.33 -7.00 6.31
CA PHE A 57 14.72 -5.59 6.17
C PHE A 57 15.98 -5.38 5.33
N GLY A 58 16.91 -6.32 5.30
CA GLY A 58 18.13 -6.20 4.49
C GLY A 58 17.95 -6.64 3.02
N LEU A 59 16.78 -7.18 2.65
CA LEU A 59 16.61 -7.79 1.33
C LEU A 59 16.34 -6.74 0.26
N PRO A 60 16.93 -6.89 -0.95
CA PRO A 60 16.52 -6.13 -2.11
C PRO A 60 15.03 -6.39 -2.44
N PRO A 61 14.43 -5.64 -3.39
CA PRO A 61 13.06 -5.91 -3.85
C PRO A 61 12.88 -7.40 -4.17
N LYS A 62 11.84 -8.00 -3.57
CA LYS A 62 11.57 -9.44 -3.64
C LYS A 62 10.08 -9.69 -3.52
N GLY A 63 9.63 -10.80 -4.09
CA GLY A 63 8.27 -11.32 -3.93
C GLY A 63 7.30 -10.72 -4.92
N ALA A 64 6.01 -10.80 -4.59
CA ALA A 64 4.95 -10.24 -5.42
C ALA A 64 5.20 -8.77 -5.72
N HIS A 65 4.89 -8.38 -6.95
CA HIS A 65 4.98 -6.98 -7.39
C HIS A 65 6.39 -6.39 -7.17
N SER A 66 7.42 -7.24 -7.29
CA SER A 66 8.83 -6.81 -7.21
C SER A 66 9.15 -5.74 -8.26
N TRP A 67 8.49 -5.77 -9.42
CA TRP A 67 8.55 -4.71 -10.43
C TRP A 67 8.14 -3.35 -9.86
N ARG A 68 7.03 -3.30 -9.12
CA ARG A 68 6.51 -2.06 -8.55
C ARG A 68 7.46 -1.51 -7.49
N GLN A 69 8.01 -2.40 -6.67
CA GLN A 69 9.05 -2.06 -5.70
C GLN A 69 10.29 -1.48 -6.41
N CYS A 70 10.80 -2.14 -7.46
CA CYS A 70 11.94 -1.67 -8.24
C CYS A 70 11.67 -0.29 -8.84
N ASN A 71 10.50 -0.08 -9.45
CA ASN A 71 10.15 1.20 -10.08
C ASN A 71 10.07 2.34 -9.04
N THR A 72 9.41 2.11 -7.90
CA THR A 72 9.36 3.09 -6.80
C THR A 72 10.75 3.39 -6.23
N MET A 73 11.59 2.37 -6.02
CA MET A 73 12.93 2.58 -5.47
C MET A 73 13.91 3.17 -6.49
N ALA A 74 13.71 2.94 -7.78
CA ALA A 74 14.45 3.61 -8.86
C ALA A 74 14.18 5.12 -8.83
N VAL A 75 12.92 5.55 -8.70
CA VAL A 75 12.59 6.98 -8.54
C VAL A 75 13.22 7.56 -7.28
N ALA A 76 13.17 6.84 -6.15
CA ALA A 76 13.83 7.28 -4.92
C ALA A 76 15.35 7.40 -5.09
N ARG A 77 16.00 6.45 -5.78
CA ARG A 77 17.43 6.51 -6.11
C ARG A 77 17.74 7.71 -7.02
N ASN A 78 16.91 7.97 -8.02
CA ASN A 78 17.09 9.12 -8.90
C ASN A 78 16.85 10.47 -8.19
N LEU A 79 15.96 10.54 -7.20
CA LEU A 79 15.85 11.73 -6.33
C LEU A 79 17.11 11.93 -5.47
N TYR A 80 17.71 10.83 -5.01
CA TYR A 80 18.96 10.86 -4.24
C TYR A 80 20.17 11.28 -5.09
N GLU A 81 20.32 10.71 -6.29
CA GLU A 81 21.51 10.88 -7.14
C GLU A 81 21.41 12.07 -8.11
N GLU A 82 20.23 12.34 -8.66
CA GLU A 82 20.03 13.34 -9.72
C GLU A 82 19.28 14.59 -9.23
N GLY A 83 18.87 14.62 -7.97
CA GLY A 83 18.35 15.79 -7.29
C GLY A 83 16.98 15.59 -6.63
N MET A 84 16.85 16.14 -5.41
CA MET A 84 15.71 15.98 -4.51
C MET A 84 14.45 16.78 -4.90
N ASN A 85 14.17 16.93 -6.20
CA ASN A 85 13.01 17.65 -6.71
C ASN A 85 11.84 16.70 -7.01
N PRO A 86 10.82 16.61 -6.12
CA PRO A 86 9.68 15.72 -6.32
C PRO A 86 8.76 16.17 -7.48
N LEU A 87 8.93 17.38 -8.01
CA LEU A 87 8.16 17.88 -9.15
C LEU A 87 8.70 17.38 -10.51
N ARG A 88 9.88 16.74 -10.50
CA ARG A 88 10.54 16.16 -11.68
C ARG A 88 11.02 14.73 -11.38
N PRO A 89 10.13 13.78 -11.06
CA PRO A 89 10.52 12.41 -10.80
C PRO A 89 11.09 11.76 -12.06
N ARG A 90 12.08 10.88 -11.89
CA ARG A 90 12.82 10.25 -13.00
C ARG A 90 12.85 8.73 -12.90
N VAL A 91 12.78 8.06 -14.05
CA VAL A 91 12.87 6.60 -14.19
C VAL A 91 14.15 6.16 -14.88
N ASP A 92 14.60 4.93 -14.70
CA ASP A 92 15.85 4.45 -15.31
C ASP A 92 15.70 4.06 -16.78
N ARG A 93 14.53 3.56 -17.17
CA ARG A 93 14.17 3.28 -18.57
C ARG A 93 13.79 4.58 -19.28
N ARG A 94 14.79 5.40 -19.58
CA ARG A 94 14.62 6.78 -20.08
C ARG A 94 15.09 7.02 -21.51
N GLY A 95 15.60 5.98 -22.19
CA GLY A 95 16.30 6.15 -23.46
C GLY A 95 17.45 7.16 -23.32
N ALA A 96 17.51 8.14 -24.22
CA ALA A 96 18.50 9.22 -24.17
C ALA A 96 18.02 10.49 -23.42
N SER A 97 16.81 10.48 -22.86
CA SER A 97 16.24 11.64 -22.17
C SER A 97 16.78 11.80 -20.74
N ASP A 98 16.40 12.89 -20.07
CA ASP A 98 16.67 13.10 -18.63
C ASP A 98 15.82 12.20 -17.72
N GLY A 99 14.91 11.39 -18.28
CA GLY A 99 14.08 10.42 -17.57
C GLY A 99 12.90 11.00 -16.81
N VAL A 100 12.65 12.32 -16.89
CA VAL A 100 11.52 12.93 -16.21
C VAL A 100 10.21 12.36 -16.77
N THR A 101 9.35 11.85 -15.89
CA THR A 101 8.06 11.26 -16.27
C THR A 101 6.94 11.71 -15.32
N GLY A 102 5.70 11.45 -15.70
CA GLY A 102 4.56 11.63 -14.81
C GLY A 102 4.24 10.38 -14.02
N MET A 103 3.93 10.57 -12.75
CA MET A 103 3.52 9.53 -11.82
C MET A 103 2.63 10.13 -10.72
N GLN A 104 2.15 9.30 -9.78
CA GLN A 104 1.62 9.83 -8.54
C GLN A 104 2.65 10.72 -7.83
N PHE A 105 2.22 11.68 -7.01
CA PHE A 105 3.17 12.61 -6.39
C PHE A 105 4.18 11.82 -5.55
N PRO A 106 5.49 11.97 -5.79
CA PRO A 106 6.50 11.06 -5.28
C PRO A 106 6.87 11.35 -3.82
N ALA A 107 5.88 11.55 -2.95
CA ALA A 107 6.10 11.84 -1.54
C ALA A 107 6.77 10.68 -0.79
N TYR A 108 6.36 9.45 -1.10
CA TYR A 108 6.97 8.25 -0.54
C TYR A 108 8.43 8.13 -0.99
N GLU A 109 8.66 8.24 -2.31
CA GLU A 109 9.98 8.15 -2.92
C GLU A 109 10.91 9.25 -2.41
N TRP A 110 10.39 10.47 -2.21
CA TRP A 110 11.14 11.58 -1.62
C TRP A 110 11.53 11.32 -0.16
N ALA A 111 10.64 10.74 0.65
CA ALA A 111 10.96 10.38 2.03
C ALA A 111 12.06 9.31 2.10
N VAL A 112 12.01 8.32 1.19
CA VAL A 112 13.07 7.31 1.07
C VAL A 112 14.40 7.95 0.63
N ALA A 113 14.37 8.84 -0.37
CA ALA A 113 15.54 9.54 -0.86
C ALA A 113 16.17 10.45 0.22
N ALA A 114 15.35 11.12 1.04
CA ALA A 114 15.83 11.87 2.19
C ALA A 114 16.53 10.96 3.22
N GLY A 115 16.02 9.74 3.41
CA GLY A 115 16.71 8.70 4.18
C GLY A 115 18.08 8.35 3.59
N TYR A 116 18.18 8.18 2.27
CA TYR A 116 19.46 7.94 1.58
C TYR A 116 20.45 9.10 1.76
N GLN A 117 19.98 10.36 1.76
CA GLN A 117 20.84 11.53 1.99
C GLN A 117 21.47 11.52 3.40
N VAL A 118 20.73 11.08 4.41
CA VAL A 118 21.20 11.09 5.81
C VAL A 118 22.04 9.86 6.16
N LEU A 119 21.66 8.69 5.64
CA LEU A 119 22.21 7.39 6.06
C LEU A 119 23.07 6.69 5.00
N GLY A 120 23.14 7.23 3.78
CA GLY A 120 23.71 6.54 2.62
C GLY A 120 22.72 5.57 1.97
N PHE A 121 23.03 5.11 0.75
CA PHE A 121 22.17 4.16 0.04
C PHE A 121 22.21 2.76 0.70
N HIS A 122 21.06 2.28 1.17
CA HIS A 122 20.89 0.93 1.72
C HIS A 122 19.49 0.38 1.42
N GLU A 123 19.40 -0.91 1.10
CA GLU A 123 18.14 -1.62 0.80
C GLU A 123 17.15 -1.61 1.98
N SER A 124 17.63 -1.39 3.21
CA SER A 124 16.80 -1.36 4.42
C SER A 124 16.03 -0.06 4.63
N ILE A 125 16.51 1.05 4.09
CA ILE A 125 15.90 2.37 4.28
C ILE A 125 14.44 2.43 3.78
N PRO A 126 14.12 2.04 2.53
CA PRO A 126 12.73 2.04 2.07
C PRO A 126 11.82 1.18 2.96
N ARG A 127 12.33 0.04 3.44
CA ARG A 127 11.57 -0.87 4.30
C ARG A 127 11.29 -0.26 5.68
N VAL A 128 12.28 0.40 6.28
CA VAL A 128 12.12 1.13 7.57
C VAL A 128 11.15 2.30 7.41
N VAL A 129 11.31 3.12 6.37
CA VAL A 129 10.40 4.24 6.08
C VAL A 129 8.96 3.75 5.96
N ASN A 130 8.74 2.69 5.19
CA ASN A 130 7.40 2.16 5.00
C ASN A 130 6.82 1.54 6.27
N TRP A 131 7.64 0.86 7.09
CA TRP A 131 7.21 0.30 8.38
C TRP A 131 6.79 1.40 9.37
N LEU A 132 7.52 2.53 9.40
CA LEU A 132 7.16 3.70 10.23
C LEU A 132 5.83 4.32 9.79
N ILE A 133 5.61 4.46 8.47
CA ILE A 133 4.35 4.94 7.88
C ILE A 133 3.20 3.99 8.23
N PHE A 134 3.43 2.68 8.15
CA PHE A 134 2.48 1.66 8.56
C PHE A 134 2.14 1.75 10.05
N ALA A 135 3.14 1.87 10.93
CA ALA A 135 2.94 2.00 12.38
C ALA A 135 2.13 3.26 12.74
N ALA A 136 2.40 4.39 12.08
CA ALA A 136 1.60 5.61 12.23
C ALA A 136 0.15 5.41 11.73
N GLY A 137 -0.04 4.65 10.64
CA GLY A 137 -1.34 4.21 10.15
C GLY A 137 -2.11 3.38 11.17
N LEU A 138 -1.46 2.43 11.85
CA LEU A 138 -2.09 1.64 12.92
C LEU A 138 -2.52 2.51 14.10
N ALA A 139 -1.66 3.45 14.52
CA ALA A 139 -1.98 4.38 15.62
C ALA A 139 -3.19 5.27 15.30
N THR A 140 -3.27 5.80 14.08
CA THR A 140 -4.40 6.63 13.65
C THR A 140 -5.66 5.81 13.38
N PHE A 141 -5.53 4.57 12.89
CA PHE A 141 -6.64 3.63 12.75
C PHE A 141 -7.25 3.27 14.11
N TYR A 142 -6.42 2.96 15.10
CA TYR A 142 -6.88 2.74 16.47
C TYR A 142 -7.66 3.95 17.00
N ALA A 143 -7.14 5.16 16.80
CA ALA A 143 -7.78 6.38 17.24
C ALA A 143 -9.13 6.61 16.53
N LEU A 144 -9.20 6.35 15.21
CA LEU A 144 -10.43 6.38 14.42
C LEU A 144 -11.44 5.35 14.92
N ALA A 145 -11.05 4.09 14.99
CA ALA A 145 -11.91 2.99 15.41
C ALA A 145 -12.44 3.20 16.84
N ARG A 146 -11.63 3.72 17.75
CA ARG A 146 -12.04 4.07 19.12
C ARG A 146 -13.09 5.18 19.10
N ARG A 147 -12.92 6.20 18.25
CA ARG A 147 -13.87 7.30 18.11
C ARG A 147 -15.22 6.82 17.54
N LEU A 148 -15.20 5.94 16.55
CA LEU A 148 -16.41 5.43 15.90
C LEU A 148 -17.17 4.44 16.78
N SER A 149 -16.45 3.54 17.46
CA SER A 149 -17.05 2.47 18.27
C SER A 149 -17.34 2.86 19.72
N GLY A 150 -16.64 3.87 20.25
CA GLY A 150 -16.65 4.22 21.68
C GLY A 150 -15.92 3.21 22.57
N SER A 151 -15.24 2.20 22.00
CA SER A 151 -14.58 1.13 22.74
C SER A 151 -13.10 1.05 22.39
N GLY A 152 -12.24 1.22 23.40
CA GLY A 152 -10.79 1.03 23.22
C GLY A 152 -10.45 -0.41 22.86
N TRP A 153 -11.11 -1.38 23.48
CA TRP A 153 -10.92 -2.80 23.18
C TRP A 153 -11.31 -3.15 21.72
N ALA A 154 -12.46 -2.67 21.23
CA ALA A 154 -12.88 -2.96 19.85
C ALA A 154 -11.92 -2.32 18.84
N ALA A 155 -11.44 -1.11 19.14
CA ALA A 155 -10.41 -0.45 18.35
C ALA A 155 -9.09 -1.23 18.33
N ALA A 156 -8.65 -1.79 19.47
CA ALA A 156 -7.46 -2.63 19.54
C ALA A 156 -7.61 -3.90 18.69
N VAL A 157 -8.77 -4.56 18.74
CA VAL A 157 -9.06 -5.73 17.89
C VAL A 157 -9.02 -5.39 16.41
N GLY A 158 -9.68 -4.31 15.99
CA GLY A 158 -9.63 -3.87 14.59
C GLY A 158 -8.20 -3.53 14.15
N THR A 159 -7.41 -2.88 15.02
CA THR A 159 -6.03 -2.49 14.71
C THR A 159 -5.11 -3.69 14.63
N TRP A 160 -5.32 -4.70 15.50
CA TRP A 160 -4.66 -5.99 15.41
C TRP A 160 -4.97 -6.68 14.08
N ALA A 161 -6.25 -6.74 13.69
CA ALA A 161 -6.65 -7.33 12.41
C ALA A 161 -6.09 -6.57 11.21
N LEU A 162 -6.00 -5.23 11.28
CA LEU A 162 -5.36 -4.43 10.24
C LEU A 162 -3.86 -4.76 10.11
N ALA A 163 -3.14 -4.86 11.23
CA ALA A 163 -1.71 -5.13 11.22
C ALA A 163 -1.34 -6.53 10.70
N TRP A 164 -2.27 -7.48 10.84
CA TRP A 164 -2.11 -8.87 10.43
C TRP A 164 -2.98 -9.25 9.23
N SER A 165 -3.54 -8.27 8.53
CA SER A 165 -4.06 -8.45 7.17
C SER A 165 -2.92 -8.97 6.29
N PRO A 166 -3.00 -10.16 5.66
CA PRO A 166 -1.85 -10.73 4.95
C PRO A 166 -1.26 -9.80 3.88
N GLU A 167 -2.11 -9.14 3.09
CA GLU A 167 -1.68 -8.21 2.05
C GLU A 167 -0.99 -6.97 2.64
N LEU A 168 -1.57 -6.35 3.69
CA LEU A 168 -0.95 -5.19 4.33
C LEU A 168 0.28 -5.58 5.14
N PHE A 169 0.32 -6.75 5.76
CA PHE A 169 1.47 -7.31 6.45
C PHE A 169 2.65 -7.43 5.49
N TYR A 170 2.44 -8.05 4.32
CA TYR A 170 3.45 -8.10 3.26
C TYR A 170 3.92 -6.70 2.86
N HIS A 171 2.97 -5.82 2.53
CA HIS A 171 3.29 -4.48 2.05
C HIS A 171 3.78 -3.52 3.13
N SER A 172 3.72 -3.86 4.42
CA SER A 172 4.13 -2.99 5.53
C SER A 172 5.63 -2.67 5.51
N ILE A 173 6.46 -3.49 4.88
CA ILE A 173 7.90 -3.26 4.73
C ILE A 173 8.37 -3.20 3.27
N ASN A 174 7.47 -3.26 2.29
CA ASN A 174 7.85 -3.22 0.88
C ASN A 174 7.65 -1.80 0.34
N ALA A 175 8.48 -1.40 -0.63
CA ALA A 175 8.40 -0.07 -1.23
C ALA A 175 7.13 0.08 -2.09
N LEU A 176 6.03 0.46 -1.44
CA LEU A 176 4.73 0.66 -2.08
C LEU A 176 4.06 1.92 -1.50
N PRO A 177 3.92 2.99 -2.32
CA PRO A 177 3.29 4.24 -1.87
C PRO A 177 1.85 4.10 -1.36
N ASP A 178 1.15 3.01 -1.70
CA ASP A 178 -0.21 2.72 -1.26
C ASP A 178 -0.33 2.63 0.28
N VAL A 179 0.73 2.22 1.00
CA VAL A 179 0.72 2.22 2.47
C VAL A 179 0.71 3.65 3.03
N LEU A 180 1.44 4.58 2.39
CA LEU A 180 1.38 6.01 2.73
C LEU A 180 -0.02 6.56 2.47
N ALA A 181 -0.61 6.25 1.31
CA ALA A 181 -1.95 6.72 0.97
C ALA A 181 -3.01 6.18 1.95
N LEU A 182 -2.94 4.90 2.32
CA LEU A 182 -3.81 4.29 3.31
C LEU A 182 -3.67 4.96 4.68
N SER A 183 -2.45 5.04 5.22
CA SER A 183 -2.19 5.68 6.52
C SER A 183 -2.64 7.15 6.55
N ALA A 184 -2.35 7.90 5.49
CA ALA A 184 -2.75 9.30 5.36
C ALA A 184 -4.27 9.45 5.23
N SER A 185 -4.97 8.55 4.53
CA SER A 185 -6.44 8.58 4.45
C SER A 185 -7.11 8.32 5.81
N ILE A 186 -6.63 7.31 6.55
CA ILE A 186 -7.14 6.99 7.88
C ILE A 186 -6.90 8.15 8.85
N GLY A 187 -5.67 8.68 8.86
CA GLY A 187 -5.30 9.84 9.66
C GLY A 187 -6.10 11.09 9.28
N GLY A 188 -6.26 11.36 8.00
CA GLY A 188 -7.04 12.48 7.46
C GLY A 188 -8.49 12.43 7.95
N LEU A 189 -9.15 11.28 7.84
CA LEU A 189 -10.50 11.08 8.36
C LEU A 189 -10.56 11.25 9.89
N TYR A 190 -9.61 10.66 10.63
CA TYR A 190 -9.56 10.78 12.09
C TYR A 190 -9.46 12.24 12.56
N TYR A 191 -8.49 12.99 12.02
CA TYR A 191 -8.29 14.39 12.39
C TYR A 191 -9.41 15.28 11.89
N PHE A 192 -10.01 14.97 10.73
CA PHE A 192 -11.21 15.67 10.25
C PHE A 192 -12.35 15.51 11.26
N LEU A 193 -12.65 14.28 11.70
CA LEU A 193 -13.69 14.04 12.70
C LEU A 193 -13.37 14.70 14.03
N ARG A 194 -12.09 14.74 14.42
CA ARG A 194 -11.64 15.44 15.64
C ARG A 194 -11.90 16.93 15.57
N TRP A 195 -11.60 17.58 14.45
CA TRP A 195 -11.89 19.00 14.25
C TRP A 195 -13.40 19.24 14.11
N TYR A 196 -14.08 18.45 13.30
CA TYR A 196 -15.47 18.66 12.92
C TYR A 196 -16.45 18.45 14.08
N GLN A 197 -16.16 17.56 15.02
CA GLN A 197 -17.06 17.25 16.14
C GLN A 197 -16.62 17.89 17.47
N ALA A 198 -15.48 18.57 17.52
CA ALA A 198 -15.09 19.29 18.73
C ALA A 198 -15.94 20.56 18.89
N GLU A 199 -16.30 20.88 20.13
CA GLU A 199 -16.90 22.16 20.51
C GLU A 199 -15.92 23.29 20.18
N ASP A 200 -14.66 23.14 20.58
CA ASP A 200 -13.54 23.99 20.19
C ASP A 200 -12.74 23.40 19.03
N ALA A 201 -12.87 24.02 17.85
CA ALA A 201 -12.20 23.61 16.63
C ALA A 201 -10.67 23.81 16.72
N HIS A 202 -9.94 22.81 17.20
CA HIS A 202 -8.48 22.90 17.33
C HIS A 202 -7.81 23.05 15.95
N PRO A 203 -7.12 24.17 15.64
CA PRO A 203 -6.55 24.44 14.32
C PRO A 203 -5.58 23.36 13.84
N GLY A 204 -4.79 22.79 14.76
CA GLY A 204 -3.88 21.68 14.44
C GLY A 204 -4.58 20.41 13.93
N SER A 205 -5.82 20.12 14.36
CA SER A 205 -6.57 18.98 13.83
C SER A 205 -7.06 19.25 12.42
N TYR A 206 -7.48 20.49 12.12
CA TYR A 206 -7.82 20.88 10.75
C TYR A 206 -6.61 20.81 9.82
N ALA A 207 -5.46 21.36 10.24
CA ALA A 207 -4.24 21.35 9.46
C ALA A 207 -3.76 19.92 9.14
N LEU A 208 -3.77 19.03 10.14
CA LEU A 208 -3.42 17.62 9.93
C LEU A 208 -4.44 16.89 9.05
N ALA A 209 -5.74 17.15 9.23
CA ALA A 209 -6.77 16.58 8.37
C ALA A 209 -6.56 16.97 6.90
N LEU A 210 -6.31 18.27 6.67
CA LEU A 210 -6.09 18.83 5.34
C LEU A 210 -4.83 18.25 4.71
N LEU A 211 -3.71 18.29 5.43
CA LEU A 211 -2.42 17.75 4.97
C LEU A 211 -2.53 16.27 4.60
N LEU A 212 -3.06 15.45 5.51
CA LEU A 212 -3.09 14.00 5.32
C LEU A 212 -4.11 13.58 4.24
N THR A 213 -5.26 14.24 4.14
CA THR A 213 -6.23 13.95 3.06
C THR A 213 -5.66 14.36 1.70
N THR A 214 -5.00 15.53 1.62
CA THR A 214 -4.31 15.98 0.40
C THR A 214 -3.19 15.01 0.01
N LEU A 215 -2.38 14.59 0.98
CA LEU A 215 -1.29 13.63 0.76
C LEU A 215 -1.80 12.26 0.30
N ALA A 216 -2.93 11.79 0.84
CA ALA A 216 -3.57 10.56 0.40
C ALA A 216 -3.96 10.63 -1.09
N GLY A 217 -4.65 11.71 -1.50
CA GLY A 217 -5.03 11.92 -2.89
C GLY A 217 -3.86 12.12 -3.84
N LEU A 218 -2.84 12.89 -3.42
CA LEU A 218 -1.60 13.10 -4.17
C LEU A 218 -0.88 11.78 -4.45
N THR A 219 -0.91 10.87 -3.48
CA THR A 219 -0.27 9.55 -3.60
C THR A 219 -1.13 8.59 -4.43
N LYS A 220 -2.44 8.52 -4.19
CA LYS A 220 -3.36 7.61 -4.90
C LYS A 220 -4.81 8.12 -4.76
N LEU A 221 -5.45 8.49 -5.87
CA LEU A 221 -6.76 9.14 -5.87
C LEU A 221 -7.86 8.35 -5.16
N GLN A 222 -7.84 7.02 -5.25
CA GLN A 222 -8.85 6.15 -4.63
C GLN A 222 -8.92 6.28 -3.10
N TYR A 223 -7.86 6.76 -2.46
CA TYR A 223 -7.84 6.98 -1.01
C TYR A 223 -8.59 8.26 -0.59
N LEU A 224 -9.00 9.11 -1.54
CA LEU A 224 -9.97 10.18 -1.29
C LEU A 224 -11.40 9.66 -1.07
N ALA A 225 -11.64 8.35 -1.14
CA ALA A 225 -12.92 7.73 -0.80
C ALA A 225 -13.41 8.06 0.63
N ILE A 226 -12.50 8.44 1.54
CA ILE A 226 -12.86 8.99 2.86
C ILE A 226 -13.67 10.30 2.79
N GLY A 227 -13.69 10.96 1.63
CA GLY A 227 -14.57 12.08 1.35
C GLY A 227 -16.05 11.71 1.40
N ALA A 228 -16.42 10.45 1.14
CA ALA A 228 -17.80 9.97 1.21
C ALA A 228 -18.41 10.06 2.63
N PRO A 229 -17.79 9.46 3.68
CA PRO A 229 -18.30 9.63 5.04
C PRO A 229 -18.26 11.09 5.50
N ILE A 230 -17.28 11.89 5.06
CA ILE A 230 -17.21 13.33 5.34
C ILE A 230 -18.41 14.06 4.73
N ALA A 231 -18.70 13.82 3.45
CA ALA A 231 -19.81 14.44 2.74
C ALA A 231 -21.16 14.10 3.38
N VAL A 232 -21.39 12.83 3.75
CA VAL A 232 -22.63 12.42 4.46
C VAL A 232 -22.81 13.19 5.77
N LEU A 233 -21.75 13.38 6.56
CA LEU A 233 -21.84 14.14 7.81
C LEU A 233 -22.19 15.62 7.56
N ILE A 234 -21.51 16.25 6.61
CA ILE A 234 -21.73 17.67 6.27
C ILE A 234 -23.14 17.87 5.73
N LEU A 235 -23.57 17.05 4.76
CA LEU A 235 -24.90 17.14 4.16
C LEU A 235 -26.00 16.93 5.18
N ARG A 236 -25.83 15.98 6.11
CA ARG A 236 -26.79 15.76 7.20
C ARG A 236 -26.85 16.97 8.12
N ASP A 237 -25.72 17.51 8.55
CA ASP A 237 -25.73 18.64 9.48
C ASP A 237 -26.21 19.94 8.82
N LEU A 238 -26.01 20.09 7.50
CA LEU A 238 -26.62 21.14 6.70
C LEU A 238 -28.14 20.98 6.64
N TRP A 239 -28.63 19.77 6.31
CA TRP A 239 -30.05 19.44 6.27
C TRP A 239 -30.75 19.68 7.61
N LEU A 240 -30.11 19.27 8.70
CA LEU A 240 -30.61 19.45 10.07
C LEU A 240 -30.39 20.86 10.63
N ARG A 241 -29.82 21.79 9.84
CA ARG A 241 -29.47 23.16 10.25
C ARG A 241 -28.57 23.21 11.51
N ARG A 242 -27.71 22.20 11.68
CA ARG A 242 -26.74 22.07 12.78
C ARG A 242 -25.34 22.57 12.44
N LEU A 243 -25.07 22.84 11.15
CA LEU A 243 -23.78 23.31 10.69
C LEU A 243 -23.68 24.85 10.81
N PRO A 244 -22.82 25.39 11.70
CA PRO A 244 -22.64 26.84 11.80
C PRO A 244 -22.00 27.42 10.54
N TRP A 245 -22.56 28.52 10.03
CA TRP A 245 -22.08 29.20 8.80
C TRP A 245 -20.59 29.57 8.85
N ARG A 246 -20.06 29.86 10.05
CA ARG A 246 -18.64 30.15 10.28
C ARG A 246 -17.69 29.00 9.91
N ARG A 247 -18.19 27.77 9.82
CA ARG A 247 -17.40 26.59 9.41
C ARG A 247 -17.40 26.37 7.88
N LEU A 248 -18.31 26.99 7.14
CA LEU A 248 -18.42 26.81 5.69
C LEU A 248 -17.14 27.23 4.94
N PRO A 249 -16.48 28.36 5.25
CA PRO A 249 -15.24 28.72 4.57
C PRO A 249 -14.11 27.70 4.78
N ALA A 250 -13.98 27.17 6.01
CA ALA A 250 -12.99 26.13 6.31
C ALA A 250 -13.30 24.81 5.58
N LEU A 251 -14.57 24.42 5.48
CA LEU A 251 -14.98 23.25 4.70
C LEU A 251 -14.73 23.44 3.19
N GLY A 252 -15.01 24.64 2.67
CA GLY A 252 -14.74 25.01 1.28
C GLY A 252 -13.25 24.96 0.96
N LEU A 253 -12.41 25.55 1.81
CA LEU A 253 -10.95 25.48 1.69
C LEU A 253 -10.45 24.03 1.78
N PHE A 254 -10.99 23.25 2.72
CA PHE A 254 -10.64 21.84 2.86
C PHE A 254 -10.91 21.07 1.57
N ALA A 255 -12.11 21.19 1.00
CA ALA A 255 -12.48 20.52 -0.25
C ALA A 255 -11.62 21.01 -1.43
N ALA A 256 -11.44 22.33 -1.56
CA ALA A 256 -10.67 22.93 -2.64
C ALA A 256 -9.21 22.45 -2.64
N VAL A 257 -8.57 22.36 -1.48
CA VAL A 257 -7.17 21.94 -1.39
C VAL A 257 -7.05 20.41 -1.46
N ALA A 258 -7.84 19.67 -0.66
CA ALA A 258 -7.74 18.21 -0.58
C ALA A 258 -8.11 17.49 -1.88
N VAL A 259 -8.90 18.12 -2.75
CA VAL A 259 -9.24 17.59 -4.08
C VAL A 259 -8.49 18.32 -5.18
N GLY A 260 -8.46 19.66 -5.15
CA GLY A 260 -7.87 20.46 -6.22
C GLY A 260 -6.36 20.26 -6.36
N VAL A 261 -5.61 20.13 -5.27
CA VAL A 261 -4.15 19.91 -5.34
C VAL A 261 -3.80 18.54 -5.93
N PRO A 262 -4.39 17.41 -5.49
CA PRO A 262 -4.22 16.13 -6.18
C PRO A 262 -4.56 16.20 -7.66
N LEU A 263 -5.74 16.72 -8.03
CA LEU A 263 -6.14 16.79 -9.43
C LEU A 263 -5.17 17.64 -10.28
N ALA A 264 -4.70 18.76 -9.75
CA ALA A 264 -3.70 19.60 -10.41
C ALA A 264 -2.38 18.85 -10.63
N TRP A 265 -1.94 18.05 -9.65
CA TRP A 265 -0.76 17.20 -9.80
C TRP A 265 -0.96 16.13 -10.86
N TYR A 266 -2.06 15.37 -10.83
CA TYR A 266 -2.32 14.33 -11.83
C TYR A 266 -2.43 14.92 -13.24
N ALA A 267 -3.01 16.12 -13.40
CA ALA A 267 -3.00 16.85 -14.67
C ALA A 267 -1.59 17.25 -15.11
N ARG A 268 -0.70 17.62 -14.17
CA ARG A 268 0.73 17.83 -14.48
C ARG A 268 1.44 16.53 -14.83
N ALA A 269 1.20 15.44 -14.12
CA ALA A 269 1.78 14.14 -14.39
C ALA A 269 1.42 13.64 -15.80
N VAL A 270 0.15 13.74 -16.20
CA VAL A 270 -0.27 13.40 -17.57
C VAL A 270 0.47 14.25 -18.62
N ARG A 271 0.71 15.54 -18.34
CA ARG A 271 1.52 16.39 -19.23
C ARG A 271 2.98 15.93 -19.29
N LEU A 272 3.59 15.57 -18.16
CA LEU A 272 4.95 15.04 -18.12
C LEU A 272 5.09 13.75 -18.93
N ILE A 273 4.11 12.84 -18.86
CA ILE A 273 4.09 11.62 -19.68
C ILE A 273 4.05 11.97 -21.17
N LYS A 274 3.18 12.93 -21.57
CA LYS A 274 3.08 13.37 -22.97
C LYS A 274 4.36 14.05 -23.47
N GLU A 275 4.98 14.89 -22.63
CA GLU A 275 6.21 15.63 -22.94
C GLU A 275 7.41 14.68 -23.08
N SER A 276 7.49 13.64 -22.24
CA SER A 276 8.63 12.71 -22.19
C SER A 276 8.48 11.48 -23.07
N GLY A 277 7.25 11.05 -23.35
CA GLY A 277 6.96 9.73 -23.94
C GLY A 277 7.17 8.56 -22.98
N LEU A 278 7.43 8.81 -21.69
CA LEU A 278 7.68 7.78 -20.67
C LEU A 278 6.39 7.56 -19.85
N ALA A 279 5.83 6.35 -19.89
CA ALA A 279 4.52 6.03 -19.32
C ALA A 279 4.56 4.86 -18.30
N ASP A 280 5.55 4.86 -17.41
CA ASP A 280 5.88 3.71 -16.54
C ASP A 280 4.93 3.50 -15.34
N PHE A 281 4.01 4.44 -15.05
CA PHE A 281 3.21 4.44 -13.82
C PHE A 281 1.71 4.20 -14.00
N GLY A 282 1.19 4.10 -15.24
CA GLY A 282 -0.21 3.80 -15.55
C GLY A 282 -1.21 4.70 -14.81
N LEU A 283 -1.53 5.85 -15.39
CA LEU A 283 -2.50 6.80 -14.80
C LEU A 283 -3.90 6.69 -15.43
N GLU A 284 -4.07 5.84 -16.44
CA GLU A 284 -5.36 5.56 -17.04
C GLU A 284 -6.25 4.65 -16.18
N LEU A 285 -7.57 4.81 -16.36
CA LEU A 285 -8.57 3.90 -15.80
C LEU A 285 -8.58 2.60 -16.59
N ARG A 286 -8.71 1.47 -15.90
CA ARG A 286 -8.64 0.15 -16.55
C ARG A 286 -9.82 -0.74 -16.16
N PRO A 287 -10.98 -0.58 -16.83
CA PRO A 287 -12.15 -1.44 -16.62
C PRO A 287 -11.90 -2.85 -17.16
N ALA A 288 -12.82 -3.79 -16.88
CA ALA A 288 -12.77 -5.12 -17.47
C ALA A 288 -13.20 -5.10 -18.94
N ASP A 289 -12.56 -5.94 -19.77
CA ASP A 289 -12.81 -5.99 -21.21
C ASP A 289 -14.18 -6.60 -21.59
N SER A 290 -14.75 -7.42 -20.70
CA SER A 290 -16.04 -8.09 -20.93
C SER A 290 -16.76 -8.42 -19.64
N LEU A 291 -18.07 -8.68 -19.73
CA LEU A 291 -18.88 -9.09 -18.58
C LEU A 291 -18.44 -10.43 -17.98
N SER A 292 -18.02 -11.39 -18.80
CA SER A 292 -17.54 -12.69 -18.31
C SER A 292 -16.23 -12.54 -17.54
N THR A 293 -15.29 -11.73 -18.06
CA THR A 293 -14.07 -11.34 -17.34
C THR A 293 -14.42 -10.64 -16.03
N ALA A 294 -15.34 -9.68 -16.05
CA ALA A 294 -15.75 -8.95 -14.86
C ALA A 294 -16.31 -9.88 -13.77
N VAL A 295 -17.21 -10.80 -14.12
CA VAL A 295 -17.80 -11.76 -13.18
C VAL A 295 -16.74 -12.72 -12.63
N ARG A 296 -15.79 -13.18 -13.45
CA ARG A 296 -14.67 -14.02 -13.00
C ARG A 296 -13.84 -13.29 -11.94
N ILE A 297 -13.41 -12.07 -12.23
CA ILE A 297 -12.59 -11.26 -11.32
C ILE A 297 -13.37 -11.03 -10.02
N LEU A 298 -14.60 -10.51 -10.09
CA LEU A 298 -15.41 -10.27 -8.88
C LEU A 298 -15.60 -11.53 -8.02
N ARG A 299 -15.77 -12.69 -8.65
CA ARG A 299 -15.87 -13.98 -7.95
C ARG A 299 -14.56 -14.34 -7.25
N GLU A 300 -13.43 -14.16 -7.93
CA GLU A 300 -12.10 -14.42 -7.38
C GLU A 300 -11.78 -13.47 -6.23
N ASN A 301 -11.97 -12.16 -6.41
CA ASN A 301 -11.76 -11.16 -5.36
C ASN A 301 -12.65 -11.42 -4.14
N LEU A 302 -13.91 -11.86 -4.33
CA LEU A 302 -14.84 -12.12 -3.23
C LEU A 302 -14.57 -13.44 -2.51
N LEU A 303 -14.31 -14.51 -3.24
CA LEU A 303 -14.23 -15.88 -2.69
C LEU A 303 -12.81 -16.30 -2.32
N SER A 304 -11.78 -15.67 -2.92
CA SER A 304 -10.37 -15.96 -2.69
C SER A 304 -9.69 -14.78 -1.99
N ASP A 305 -9.55 -13.63 -2.66
CA ASP A 305 -8.68 -12.57 -2.14
C ASP A 305 -9.20 -11.94 -0.85
N LEU A 306 -10.50 -11.69 -0.76
CA LEU A 306 -11.11 -11.11 0.44
C LEU A 306 -10.87 -11.96 1.70
N PRO A 307 -11.25 -13.26 1.74
CA PRO A 307 -11.03 -14.09 2.92
C PRO A 307 -9.55 -14.41 3.16
N GLU A 308 -8.77 -14.64 2.10
CA GLU A 308 -7.39 -15.13 2.22
C GLU A 308 -6.37 -14.01 2.37
N LEU A 309 -6.40 -13.01 1.50
CA LEU A 309 -5.33 -12.00 1.36
C LEU A 309 -5.65 -10.70 2.09
N LEU A 310 -6.88 -10.19 1.99
CA LEU A 310 -7.25 -8.93 2.64
C LEU A 310 -7.47 -9.12 4.13
N VAL A 311 -8.27 -10.12 4.53
CA VAL A 311 -8.70 -10.27 5.92
C VAL A 311 -7.95 -11.39 6.64
N GLY A 312 -7.55 -12.43 5.91
CA GLY A 312 -7.02 -13.67 6.47
C GLY A 312 -8.12 -14.51 7.13
N PHE A 313 -8.06 -15.84 6.99
CA PHE A 313 -9.15 -16.74 7.41
C PHE A 313 -9.63 -16.52 8.86
N PRO A 314 -8.76 -16.36 9.88
CA PRO A 314 -9.23 -16.10 11.25
C PRO A 314 -9.97 -14.76 11.39
N GLY A 315 -9.51 -13.73 10.69
CA GLY A 315 -10.18 -12.43 10.62
C GLY A 315 -11.51 -12.52 9.84
N PHE A 316 -11.56 -13.33 8.78
CA PHE A 316 -12.74 -13.49 7.95
C PHE A 316 -13.93 -14.10 8.71
N VAL A 317 -13.67 -15.04 9.64
CA VAL A 317 -14.71 -15.53 10.57
C VAL A 317 -15.31 -14.38 11.38
N LEU A 318 -14.47 -13.49 11.93
CA LEU A 318 -14.94 -12.33 12.68
C LEU A 318 -15.64 -11.30 11.78
N LEU A 319 -15.22 -11.16 10.52
CA LEU A 319 -15.89 -10.32 9.52
C LEU A 319 -17.33 -10.81 9.29
N VAL A 320 -17.51 -12.10 9.01
CA VAL A 320 -18.85 -12.70 8.79
C VAL A 320 -19.73 -12.50 10.02
N VAL A 321 -19.19 -12.76 11.21
CA VAL A 321 -19.91 -12.50 12.47
C VAL A 321 -20.26 -11.02 12.64
N GLY A 322 -19.38 -10.12 12.22
CA GLY A 322 -19.60 -8.67 12.20
C GLY A 322 -20.73 -8.26 11.27
N LEU A 323 -20.81 -8.83 10.07
CA LEU A 323 -21.90 -8.61 9.12
C LEU A 323 -23.24 -9.10 9.67
N VAL A 324 -23.25 -10.27 10.34
CA VAL A 324 -24.45 -10.77 11.03
C VAL A 324 -24.86 -9.83 12.18
N ALA A 325 -23.90 -9.37 12.98
CA ALA A 325 -24.13 -8.42 14.06
C ALA A 325 -24.64 -7.07 13.55
N LEU A 326 -24.16 -6.61 12.39
CA LEU A 326 -24.56 -5.36 11.76
C LEU A 326 -26.09 -5.28 11.64
N VAL A 327 -26.71 -6.37 11.18
CA VAL A 327 -28.16 -6.51 11.02
C VAL A 327 -28.83 -6.88 12.34
N ARG A 328 -28.43 -7.99 12.98
CA ARG A 328 -29.16 -8.57 14.11
C ARG A 328 -29.06 -7.75 15.41
N ALA A 329 -27.96 -7.03 15.61
CA ALA A 329 -27.80 -6.15 16.76
C ALA A 329 -28.16 -4.68 16.44
N GLY A 330 -28.83 -4.44 15.29
CA GLY A 330 -29.41 -3.15 14.95
C GLY A 330 -28.40 -2.03 14.65
N TYR A 331 -27.16 -2.38 14.31
CA TYR A 331 -26.13 -1.38 13.98
C TYR A 331 -26.46 -0.63 12.68
N VAL A 332 -27.27 -1.20 11.79
CA VAL A 332 -27.83 -0.49 10.62
C VAL A 332 -28.63 0.77 10.98
N ARG A 333 -29.14 0.85 12.22
CA ARG A 333 -29.88 2.02 12.73
C ARG A 333 -28.98 3.03 13.44
N ARG A 334 -27.68 2.74 13.60
CA ARG A 334 -26.75 3.64 14.28
C ARG A 334 -26.30 4.75 13.35
N PHE A 335 -25.99 5.89 13.96
CA PHE A 335 -25.50 7.11 13.30
C PHE A 335 -24.41 6.87 12.24
N TRP A 336 -23.46 5.99 12.53
CA TRP A 336 -22.30 5.75 11.65
C TRP A 336 -22.59 4.80 10.49
N PHE A 337 -23.75 4.15 10.42
CA PHE A 337 -24.06 3.22 9.34
C PHE A 337 -24.05 3.91 7.97
N LEU A 338 -24.79 5.02 7.82
CA LEU A 338 -24.90 5.70 6.53
C LEU A 338 -23.56 6.28 6.03
N PRO A 339 -22.72 6.97 6.84
CA PRO A 339 -21.38 7.36 6.42
C PRO A 339 -20.50 6.18 5.96
N MET A 340 -20.53 5.05 6.67
CA MET A 340 -19.74 3.87 6.31
C MET A 340 -20.26 3.18 5.05
N LEU A 341 -21.59 3.15 4.85
CA LEU A 341 -22.21 2.63 3.64
C LEU A 341 -21.82 3.47 2.41
N ALA A 342 -21.85 4.80 2.53
CA ALA A 342 -21.41 5.70 1.45
C ALA A 342 -19.93 5.47 1.10
N TRP A 343 -19.07 5.26 2.11
CA TRP A 343 -17.68 4.88 1.88
C TRP A 343 -17.56 3.56 1.11
N ALA A 344 -18.29 2.53 1.52
CA ALA A 344 -18.30 1.23 0.85
C ALA A 344 -18.78 1.33 -0.61
N VAL A 345 -19.81 2.13 -0.88
CA VAL A 345 -20.35 2.34 -2.24
C VAL A 345 -19.34 3.03 -3.14
N VAL A 346 -18.63 4.06 -2.65
CA VAL A 346 -17.58 4.74 -3.45
C VAL A 346 -16.41 3.80 -3.73
N LEU A 347 -16.01 2.96 -2.76
CA LEU A 347 -14.98 1.96 -3.01
C LEU A 347 -15.43 0.87 -4.00
N LEU A 348 -16.71 0.46 -3.95
CA LEU A 348 -17.27 -0.47 -4.92
C LEU A 348 -17.26 0.12 -6.33
N ALA A 349 -17.64 1.39 -6.48
CA ALA A 349 -17.55 2.09 -7.76
C ALA A 349 -16.11 2.13 -8.28
N TYR A 350 -15.14 2.47 -7.42
CA TYR A 350 -13.71 2.40 -7.75
C TYR A 350 -13.29 1.00 -8.21
N HIS A 351 -13.72 -0.04 -7.50
CA HIS A 351 -13.35 -1.42 -7.82
C HIS A 351 -13.91 -1.90 -9.16
N LEU A 352 -15.11 -1.43 -9.55
CA LEU A 352 -15.67 -1.70 -10.87
C LEU A 352 -14.94 -0.93 -11.98
N ILE A 353 -14.49 0.31 -11.71
CA ILE A 353 -13.73 1.12 -12.67
C ILE A 353 -12.32 0.54 -12.92
N GLU A 354 -11.67 0.02 -11.88
CA GLU A 354 -10.31 -0.55 -11.93
C GLU A 354 -10.29 -2.08 -11.99
N LEU A 355 -11.38 -2.70 -12.46
CA LEU A 355 -11.57 -4.14 -12.30
C LEU A 355 -10.46 -4.98 -12.94
N SER A 356 -9.87 -4.55 -14.06
CA SER A 356 -8.72 -5.26 -14.66
C SER A 356 -7.48 -5.25 -13.76
N GLN A 357 -7.27 -4.18 -12.96
CA GLN A 357 -6.16 -4.11 -12.01
C GLN A 357 -6.40 -5.05 -10.83
N MET A 358 -7.66 -5.24 -10.45
CA MET A 358 -8.05 -6.12 -9.34
C MET A 358 -7.78 -7.60 -9.61
N ASP A 359 -7.65 -8.01 -10.87
CA ASP A 359 -7.31 -9.38 -11.30
C ASP A 359 -5.86 -9.76 -10.97
N VAL A 360 -4.95 -8.78 -11.05
CA VAL A 360 -3.50 -9.04 -10.97
C VAL A 360 -2.86 -8.38 -9.76
N HIS A 361 -3.40 -7.25 -9.28
CA HIS A 361 -2.77 -6.39 -8.28
C HIS A 361 -3.62 -6.24 -7.02
N GLN A 362 -3.53 -7.23 -6.13
CA GLN A 362 -4.35 -7.29 -4.91
C GLN A 362 -4.20 -6.07 -4.00
N TYR A 363 -3.05 -5.39 -4.02
CA TYR A 363 -2.84 -4.14 -3.28
C TYR A 363 -3.77 -2.99 -3.70
N TYR A 364 -4.43 -3.05 -4.86
CA TYR A 364 -5.48 -2.09 -5.23
C TYR A 364 -6.70 -2.18 -4.29
N MET A 365 -6.86 -3.27 -3.54
CA MET A 365 -7.94 -3.43 -2.58
C MET A 365 -7.59 -2.97 -1.16
N LEU A 366 -6.37 -2.49 -0.89
CA LEU A 366 -6.01 -1.92 0.42
C LEU A 366 -6.95 -0.80 0.92
N PRO A 367 -7.57 0.06 0.07
CA PRO A 367 -8.56 1.05 0.52
C PRO A 367 -9.77 0.47 1.26
N TYR A 368 -10.08 -0.83 1.07
CA TYR A 368 -11.17 -1.50 1.77
C TYR A 368 -10.85 -1.84 3.23
N LEU A 369 -9.57 -1.99 3.57
CA LEU A 369 -9.15 -2.51 4.87
C LEU A 369 -9.76 -1.76 6.07
N PRO A 370 -9.87 -0.42 6.09
CA PRO A 370 -10.47 0.27 7.22
C PRO A 370 -11.92 -0.19 7.50
N LEU A 371 -12.74 -0.33 6.46
CA LEU A 371 -14.13 -0.78 6.60
C LEU A 371 -14.22 -2.26 7.00
N LEU A 372 -13.36 -3.10 6.40
CA LEU A 372 -13.29 -4.52 6.73
C LEU A 372 -12.87 -4.73 8.19
N MET A 373 -11.84 -4.04 8.66
CA MET A 373 -11.31 -4.20 10.02
C MET A 373 -12.21 -3.57 11.08
N LEU A 374 -12.97 -2.52 10.76
CA LEU A 374 -14.05 -2.02 11.63
C LEU A 374 -15.18 -3.06 11.76
N THR A 375 -15.48 -3.80 10.69
CA THR A 375 -16.49 -4.87 10.71
C THR A 375 -15.99 -6.10 11.47
N VAL A 376 -14.71 -6.45 11.35
CA VAL A 376 -14.05 -7.47 12.19
C VAL A 376 -14.14 -7.10 13.68
N ALA A 377 -13.84 -5.85 14.02
CA ALA A 377 -13.97 -5.33 15.39
C ALA A 377 -15.41 -5.42 15.92
N LEU A 378 -16.39 -5.16 15.06
CA LEU A 378 -17.81 -5.32 15.39
C LEU A 378 -18.17 -6.78 15.70
N GLY A 379 -17.71 -7.72 14.87
CA GLY A 379 -17.93 -9.15 15.11
C GLY A 379 -17.31 -9.62 16.42
N ALA A 380 -16.09 -9.16 16.70
CA ALA A 380 -15.42 -9.43 17.96
C ALA A 380 -16.19 -8.88 19.17
N ALA A 381 -16.62 -7.63 19.11
CA ALA A 381 -17.40 -6.99 20.18
C ALA A 381 -18.74 -7.69 20.41
N TRP A 382 -19.34 -8.26 19.37
CA TRP A 382 -20.57 -9.02 19.52
C TRP A 382 -20.34 -10.39 20.18
N LEU A 383 -19.21 -11.06 19.93
CA LEU A 383 -18.88 -12.36 20.53
C LEU A 383 -18.37 -12.26 21.98
N GLN A 384 -17.66 -11.18 22.31
CA GLN A 384 -16.96 -10.98 23.59
C GLN A 384 -17.81 -11.30 24.84
N PRO A 385 -19.09 -10.90 24.96
CA PRO A 385 -19.86 -11.12 26.18
C PRO A 385 -20.22 -12.58 26.46
N ARG A 386 -20.02 -13.50 25.50
CA ARG A 386 -20.37 -14.92 25.64
C ARG A 386 -19.15 -15.71 26.09
N HIS A 387 -19.27 -16.55 27.12
CA HIS A 387 -18.13 -17.34 27.66
C HIS A 387 -17.39 -18.15 26.59
N ARG A 388 -18.12 -18.93 25.77
CA ARG A 388 -17.53 -19.64 24.62
C ARG A 388 -16.97 -18.68 23.57
N GLY A 389 -17.59 -17.51 23.39
CA GLY A 389 -17.14 -16.47 22.46
C GLY A 389 -15.77 -15.89 22.84
N ALA A 390 -15.49 -15.69 24.13
CA ALA A 390 -14.19 -15.22 24.59
C ALA A 390 -13.05 -16.19 24.27
N LEU A 391 -13.27 -17.51 24.41
CA LEU A 391 -12.30 -18.54 24.03
C LEU A 391 -12.03 -18.52 22.52
N TRP A 392 -13.08 -18.47 21.70
CA TRP A 392 -12.94 -18.36 20.25
C TRP A 392 -12.21 -17.08 19.84
N LEU A 393 -12.46 -15.96 20.51
CA LEU A 393 -11.76 -14.71 20.24
C LEU A 393 -10.28 -14.80 20.57
N ALA A 394 -9.91 -15.38 21.72
CA ALA A 394 -8.51 -15.60 22.06
C ALA A 394 -7.79 -16.42 20.97
N LEU A 395 -8.42 -17.52 20.53
CA LEU A 395 -7.90 -18.36 19.46
C LEU A 395 -7.78 -17.61 18.14
N LEU A 396 -8.85 -16.96 17.67
CA LEU A 396 -8.86 -16.27 16.38
C LEU A 396 -7.86 -15.10 16.34
N LEU A 397 -7.74 -14.33 17.42
CA LEU A 397 -6.76 -13.25 17.52
C LEU A 397 -5.33 -13.78 17.57
N GLY A 398 -5.09 -14.88 18.30
CA GLY A 398 -3.79 -15.54 18.36
C GLY A 398 -3.37 -16.19 17.03
N LEU A 399 -4.34 -16.68 16.24
CA LEU A 399 -4.08 -17.28 14.92
C LEU A 399 -3.80 -16.25 13.82
N GLN A 400 -4.23 -14.99 13.94
CA GLN A 400 -4.04 -13.99 12.89
C GLN A 400 -2.56 -13.76 12.51
N PRO A 401 -1.63 -13.51 13.46
CA PRO A 401 -0.21 -13.37 13.12
C PRO A 401 0.37 -14.61 12.45
N VAL A 402 0.00 -15.79 12.95
CA VAL A 402 0.48 -17.09 12.44
C VAL A 402 -0.03 -17.30 11.01
N ALA A 403 -1.31 -17.06 10.76
CA ALA A 403 -1.92 -17.19 9.45
C ALA A 403 -1.30 -16.20 8.44
N ALA A 404 -1.10 -14.94 8.83
CA ALA A 404 -0.44 -13.95 7.99
C ALA A 404 1.00 -14.36 7.65
N ALA A 405 1.77 -14.79 8.66
CA ALA A 405 3.14 -15.23 8.48
C ALA A 405 3.24 -16.46 7.56
N ILE A 406 2.44 -17.52 7.79
CA ILE A 406 2.41 -18.72 6.95
C ILE A 406 1.99 -18.39 5.52
N ARG A 407 1.05 -17.45 5.36
CA ARG A 407 0.56 -17.07 4.03
C ARG A 407 1.60 -16.28 3.23
N VAL A 408 2.30 -15.37 3.89
CA VAL A 408 3.17 -14.38 3.23
C VAL A 408 4.62 -14.86 3.15
N ILE A 409 5.20 -15.31 4.25
CA ILE A 409 6.65 -15.53 4.34
C ILE A 409 7.12 -16.56 3.31
N PRO A 410 6.59 -17.80 3.25
CA PRO A 410 7.09 -18.82 2.33
C PRO A 410 6.86 -18.45 0.86
N SER A 411 5.74 -17.81 0.54
CA SER A 411 5.34 -17.52 -0.84
C SER A 411 5.97 -16.25 -1.41
N ARG A 412 6.21 -15.24 -0.58
CA ARG A 412 6.70 -13.92 -1.02
C ARG A 412 8.17 -13.68 -0.69
N TRP A 413 8.65 -14.15 0.46
CA TRP A 413 10.05 -13.94 0.89
C TRP A 413 10.89 -15.22 0.98
N GLY A 414 10.25 -16.39 1.02
CA GLY A 414 10.88 -17.70 1.05
C GLY A 414 11.39 -18.15 -0.33
N GLY A 415 12.46 -18.95 -0.31
CA GLY A 415 13.14 -19.44 -1.52
C GLY A 415 14.06 -18.41 -2.17
N GLY A 416 14.59 -18.76 -3.34
CA GLY A 416 15.50 -17.92 -4.12
C GLY A 416 14.83 -16.68 -4.77
N PRO A 417 15.46 -16.08 -5.78
CA PRO A 417 15.05 -14.79 -6.34
C PRO A 417 13.75 -14.81 -7.18
N ARG A 418 13.27 -15.99 -7.57
CA ARG A 418 12.02 -16.29 -8.31
C ARG A 418 11.79 -15.45 -9.57
N GLU A 419 11.40 -14.20 -9.42
CA GLU A 419 11.05 -13.29 -10.52
C GLU A 419 12.22 -12.42 -10.99
N ILE A 420 13.38 -12.54 -10.36
CA ILE A 420 14.61 -11.82 -10.67
C ILE A 420 15.67 -12.87 -11.03
N PRO A 421 16.46 -12.68 -12.10
CA PRO A 421 17.58 -13.56 -12.38
C PRO A 421 18.56 -13.65 -11.21
N ALA A 422 19.14 -14.83 -11.00
CA ALA A 422 20.04 -15.07 -9.87
C ALA A 422 21.24 -14.12 -9.88
N GLU A 423 21.78 -13.84 -11.06
CA GLU A 423 22.94 -12.98 -11.25
C GLU A 423 22.65 -11.53 -10.85
N LEU A 424 21.41 -11.07 -11.01
CA LEU A 424 20.98 -9.74 -10.59
C LEU A 424 20.62 -9.70 -9.10
N TYR A 425 20.23 -10.82 -8.50
CA TYR A 425 19.78 -10.85 -7.11
C TYR A 425 20.93 -11.00 -6.10
N TYR A 426 21.91 -11.86 -6.40
CA TYR A 426 23.01 -12.13 -5.47
C TYR A 426 24.06 -11.00 -5.50
N PRO A 427 24.56 -10.53 -4.34
CA PRO A 427 25.41 -9.34 -4.28
C PRO A 427 26.68 -9.38 -5.14
N GLU A 428 27.41 -10.49 -5.14
CA GLU A 428 28.69 -10.60 -5.86
C GLU A 428 28.50 -10.57 -7.38
N SER A 429 27.56 -11.37 -7.90
CA SER A 429 27.22 -11.39 -9.33
C SER A 429 26.63 -10.06 -9.78
N ARG A 430 25.77 -9.44 -8.95
CA ARG A 430 25.18 -8.14 -9.22
C ARG A 430 26.26 -7.06 -9.32
N ALA A 431 27.17 -7.01 -8.35
CA ALA A 431 28.27 -6.06 -8.35
C ALA A 431 29.15 -6.23 -9.60
N ALA A 432 29.47 -7.47 -9.99
CA ALA A 432 30.26 -7.74 -11.19
C ALA A 432 29.59 -7.27 -12.49
N LEU A 433 28.24 -7.27 -12.55
CA LEU A 433 27.48 -6.73 -13.69
C LEU A 433 27.34 -5.21 -13.63
N GLU A 434 27.09 -4.65 -12.46
CA GLU A 434 26.98 -3.20 -12.22
C GLU A 434 28.30 -2.50 -12.60
N THR A 435 29.45 -3.02 -12.16
CA THR A 435 30.76 -2.42 -12.42
C THR A 435 31.34 -2.77 -13.80
N ALA A 436 30.64 -3.54 -14.64
CA ALA A 436 31.16 -3.95 -15.94
C ALA A 436 31.36 -2.75 -16.90
N VAL A 437 30.53 -1.71 -16.78
CA VAL A 437 30.63 -0.47 -17.57
C VAL A 437 30.32 0.75 -16.69
N PRO A 438 30.75 1.96 -17.07
CA PRO A 438 30.45 3.19 -16.33
C PRO A 438 28.93 3.40 -16.09
N ASN A 439 28.56 4.00 -14.96
CA ASN A 439 27.14 4.22 -14.59
C ASN A 439 26.43 5.29 -15.45
N ASP A 440 27.20 6.21 -16.04
CA ASP A 440 26.71 7.25 -16.95
C ASP A 440 26.54 6.76 -18.40
N ALA A 441 26.98 5.55 -18.71
CA ALA A 441 26.79 4.96 -20.03
C ALA A 441 25.34 4.55 -20.26
N LEU A 442 24.74 5.03 -21.36
CA LEU A 442 23.44 4.57 -21.80
C LEU A 442 23.53 3.11 -22.26
N CYS A 443 22.67 2.27 -21.69
CA CYS A 443 22.65 0.83 -21.93
C CYS A 443 21.33 0.41 -22.58
N LEU A 444 21.39 -0.62 -23.41
CA LEU A 444 20.25 -1.41 -23.85
C LEU A 444 20.14 -2.63 -22.93
N VAL A 445 19.00 -2.82 -22.26
CA VAL A 445 18.85 -3.78 -21.16
C VAL A 445 17.60 -4.62 -21.35
N GLY A 446 17.73 -5.95 -21.25
CA GLY A 446 16.60 -6.88 -21.31
C GLY A 446 17.01 -8.33 -21.61
N PRO A 447 16.04 -9.24 -21.78
CA PRO A 447 14.61 -9.00 -21.75
C PRO A 447 14.08 -8.79 -20.32
N ASP A 448 13.32 -7.72 -20.12
CA ASP A 448 12.59 -7.43 -18.88
C ASP A 448 11.22 -6.82 -19.20
N ILE A 449 10.17 -7.65 -19.18
CA ILE A 449 8.78 -7.24 -19.46
C ILE A 449 8.34 -6.10 -18.52
N SER A 450 8.88 -6.03 -17.30
CA SER A 450 8.53 -4.97 -16.36
C SER A 450 9.16 -3.62 -16.70
N GLY A 451 10.21 -3.62 -17.53
CA GLY A 451 10.96 -2.43 -17.91
C GLY A 451 11.72 -1.74 -16.77
N CYS A 452 11.79 -2.31 -15.56
CA CYS A 452 12.38 -1.63 -14.40
C CYS A 452 13.20 -2.54 -13.47
N LYS A 453 12.94 -3.86 -13.42
CA LYS A 453 13.70 -4.77 -12.55
C LYS A 453 15.17 -4.75 -12.93
N TYR A 454 15.49 -4.98 -14.21
CA TYR A 454 16.88 -5.14 -14.62
C TYR A 454 17.65 -3.83 -14.44
N PHE A 455 17.05 -2.71 -14.84
CA PHE A 455 17.65 -1.39 -14.63
C PHE A 455 17.94 -1.08 -13.17
N TYR A 456 16.98 -1.35 -12.27
CA TYR A 456 17.16 -1.11 -10.85
C TYR A 456 18.33 -1.91 -10.27
N PHE A 457 18.40 -3.21 -10.60
CA PHE A 457 19.44 -4.12 -10.08
C PHE A 457 20.81 -3.88 -10.70
N LEU A 458 20.86 -3.52 -11.99
CA LEU A 458 22.11 -3.21 -12.70
C LEU A 458 22.63 -1.81 -12.42
N HIS A 459 21.79 -0.94 -11.86
CA HIS A 459 22.07 0.48 -11.69
C HIS A 459 22.49 1.14 -13.01
N LYS A 460 21.73 0.88 -14.06
CA LYS A 460 21.93 1.46 -15.41
C LYS A 460 20.73 2.26 -15.84
N LYS A 461 20.93 3.08 -16.86
CA LYS A 461 19.89 3.90 -17.48
C LYS A 461 19.94 3.73 -18.99
N GLY A 462 18.80 3.86 -19.65
CA GLY A 462 18.75 3.81 -21.11
C GLY A 462 17.51 3.11 -21.66
N PHE A 463 17.73 2.22 -22.62
CA PHE A 463 16.71 1.62 -23.47
C PHE A 463 16.36 0.21 -22.97
N GLY A 464 15.09 -0.06 -22.69
CA GLY A 464 14.63 -1.37 -22.22
C GLY A 464 13.93 -2.15 -23.32
N PHE A 465 14.05 -3.47 -23.31
CA PHE A 465 13.24 -4.37 -24.15
C PHE A 465 12.62 -5.49 -23.30
N GLY A 466 11.40 -5.90 -23.65
CA GLY A 466 10.64 -6.90 -22.88
C GLY A 466 10.79 -8.32 -23.43
N ALA A 467 10.89 -8.44 -24.74
CA ALA A 467 11.13 -9.68 -25.46
C ALA A 467 12.26 -9.48 -26.48
N PRO A 468 13.05 -10.51 -26.82
CA PRO A 468 14.17 -10.36 -27.74
C PRO A 468 13.71 -9.84 -29.12
N GLU A 469 12.49 -10.18 -29.56
CA GLU A 469 11.91 -9.71 -30.82
C GLU A 469 11.78 -8.19 -30.91
N ASP A 470 11.64 -7.50 -29.78
CA ASP A 470 11.57 -6.04 -29.73
C ASP A 470 12.81 -5.37 -30.34
N LEU A 471 13.96 -6.07 -30.34
CA LEU A 471 15.22 -5.57 -30.88
C LEU A 471 15.21 -5.44 -32.40
N TRP A 472 14.47 -6.29 -33.12
CA TRP A 472 14.49 -6.36 -34.60
C TRP A 472 13.12 -6.23 -35.26
N ASN A 473 12.03 -6.20 -34.48
CA ASN A 473 10.72 -5.86 -35.01
C ASN A 473 10.70 -4.37 -35.40
N ALA A 474 10.18 -4.10 -36.59
CA ALA A 474 10.04 -2.74 -37.08
C ALA A 474 8.97 -2.01 -36.27
N LYS A 475 9.30 -0.82 -35.79
CA LYS A 475 8.35 0.17 -35.30
C LYS A 475 7.55 0.74 -36.48
N PRO A 476 6.44 1.46 -36.23
CA PRO A 476 5.65 2.08 -37.30
C PRO A 476 6.44 3.02 -38.23
N ASP A 477 7.55 3.58 -37.76
CA ASP A 477 8.46 4.43 -38.52
C ASP A 477 9.53 3.65 -39.34
N GLY A 478 9.46 2.31 -39.34
CA GLY A 478 10.41 1.42 -40.01
C GLY A 478 11.72 1.19 -39.25
N SER A 479 11.98 1.90 -38.16
CA SER A 479 13.18 1.70 -37.33
C SER A 479 13.01 0.52 -36.37
N THR A 480 14.12 -0.10 -35.94
CA THR A 480 14.10 -1.09 -34.87
C THR A 480 14.50 -0.45 -33.54
N LEU A 481 14.15 -1.08 -32.41
CA LEU A 481 14.60 -0.59 -31.10
C LEU A 481 16.12 -0.56 -31.00
N LEU A 482 16.80 -1.61 -31.47
CA LEU A 482 18.25 -1.72 -31.42
C LEU A 482 18.92 -0.58 -32.20
N ASP A 483 18.48 -0.37 -33.44
CA ASP A 483 19.02 0.67 -34.29
C ASP A 483 18.78 2.08 -33.70
N SER A 484 17.57 2.34 -33.24
CA SER A 484 17.21 3.59 -32.57
C SER A 484 18.03 3.81 -31.29
N ALA A 485 18.22 2.79 -30.47
CA ALA A 485 18.99 2.88 -29.22
C ALA A 485 20.46 3.21 -29.50
N VAL A 486 21.09 2.52 -30.46
CA VAL A 486 22.50 2.76 -30.84
C VAL A 486 22.65 4.14 -31.49
N ARG A 487 21.70 4.57 -32.33
CA ARG A 487 21.71 5.93 -32.90
C ARG A 487 21.64 7.00 -31.81
N ASN A 488 20.84 6.76 -30.78
CA ASN A 488 20.64 7.66 -29.65
C ASN A 488 21.62 7.42 -28.48
N GLY A 489 22.75 6.75 -28.73
CA GLY A 489 23.88 6.73 -27.81
C GLY A 489 23.96 5.54 -26.86
N ALA A 490 23.14 4.50 -27.02
CA ALA A 490 23.35 3.23 -26.31
C ALA A 490 24.70 2.62 -26.70
N ARG A 491 25.56 2.38 -25.70
CA ARG A 491 26.94 1.89 -25.89
C ARG A 491 27.12 0.43 -25.52
N TYR A 492 26.24 -0.11 -24.68
CA TYR A 492 26.38 -1.47 -24.15
C TYR A 492 25.04 -2.19 -24.14
N LEU A 493 25.07 -3.49 -24.39
CA LEU A 493 23.94 -4.41 -24.26
C LEU A 493 24.15 -5.28 -23.03
N TYR A 494 23.15 -5.27 -22.13
CA TYR A 494 23.03 -6.22 -21.03
C TYR A 494 21.91 -7.19 -21.35
N THR A 495 22.24 -8.47 -21.54
CA THR A 495 21.24 -9.50 -21.78
C THR A 495 21.68 -10.88 -21.30
N ASN A 496 20.73 -11.68 -20.85
CA ASN A 496 20.88 -13.11 -20.59
C ASN A 496 20.15 -13.97 -21.64
N ASP A 497 19.65 -13.36 -22.72
CA ASP A 497 18.91 -14.06 -23.75
C ASP A 497 19.82 -14.47 -24.93
N SER A 498 19.97 -15.78 -25.12
CA SER A 498 20.80 -16.33 -26.20
C SER A 498 20.18 -16.13 -27.59
N THR A 499 18.87 -15.94 -27.70
CA THR A 499 18.20 -15.76 -28.99
C THR A 499 18.53 -14.40 -29.59
N ALA A 500 18.55 -13.35 -28.76
CA ALA A 500 18.99 -12.01 -29.12
C ALA A 500 20.43 -12.03 -29.64
N LEU A 501 21.34 -12.74 -28.96
CA LEU A 501 22.76 -12.84 -29.35
C LEU A 501 22.96 -13.68 -30.63
N GLY A 502 22.10 -14.67 -30.87
CA GLY A 502 22.15 -15.52 -32.06
C GLY A 502 21.55 -14.88 -33.33
N ASN A 503 20.72 -13.85 -33.19
CA ASN A 503 19.93 -13.30 -34.28
C ASN A 503 20.81 -12.56 -35.32
N ALA A 504 20.64 -12.91 -36.60
CA ALA A 504 21.39 -12.32 -37.71
C ALA A 504 21.20 -10.80 -37.87
N ARG A 505 20.07 -10.24 -37.41
CA ARG A 505 19.79 -8.79 -37.42
C ARG A 505 20.44 -8.05 -36.25
N VAL A 506 20.76 -8.75 -35.17
CA VAL A 506 21.40 -8.17 -33.97
C VAL A 506 22.91 -8.25 -34.04
N ARG A 507 23.46 -9.38 -34.55
CA ARG A 507 24.90 -9.63 -34.68
C ARG A 507 25.74 -8.48 -35.25
N PRO A 508 25.31 -7.74 -36.31
CA PRO A 508 26.07 -6.61 -36.83
C PRO A 508 26.33 -5.50 -35.81
N TYR A 509 25.42 -5.33 -34.84
CA TYR A 509 25.54 -4.33 -33.79
C TYR A 509 26.41 -4.78 -32.60
N LEU A 510 26.73 -6.08 -32.49
CA LEU A 510 27.48 -6.62 -31.35
C LEU A 510 28.99 -6.44 -31.57
N GLY A 511 29.65 -5.81 -30.59
CA GLY A 511 31.09 -5.64 -30.49
C GLY A 511 31.74 -6.64 -29.53
N ARG A 512 32.77 -6.19 -28.80
CA ARG A 512 33.51 -7.01 -27.83
C ARG A 512 32.64 -7.37 -26.62
N GLU A 513 32.76 -8.60 -26.13
CA GLU A 513 32.21 -9.00 -24.83
C GLU A 513 33.07 -8.40 -23.71
N ILE A 514 32.47 -7.54 -22.90
CA ILE A 514 33.11 -6.88 -21.76
C ILE A 514 33.12 -7.79 -20.54
N LYS A 515 32.00 -8.46 -20.29
CA LYS A 515 31.80 -9.27 -19.09
C LYS A 515 30.77 -10.36 -19.34
N ARG A 516 31.01 -11.52 -18.72
CA ARG A 516 30.05 -12.61 -18.57
C ARG A 516 29.92 -12.97 -17.10
N VAL A 517 28.68 -13.07 -16.63
CA VAL A 517 28.34 -13.52 -15.28
C VAL A 517 27.14 -14.46 -15.41
N GLY A 518 27.35 -15.76 -15.18
CA GLY A 518 26.33 -16.77 -15.46
C GLY A 518 25.83 -16.70 -16.91
N GLU A 519 24.53 -16.53 -17.08
CA GLU A 519 23.89 -16.37 -18.38
C GLU A 519 23.97 -14.93 -18.91
N PHE A 520 24.19 -13.94 -18.05
CA PHE A 520 24.31 -12.55 -18.48
C PHE A 520 25.59 -12.32 -19.29
N ARG A 521 25.45 -11.54 -20.36
CA ARG A 521 26.50 -10.97 -21.18
C ARG A 521 26.37 -9.46 -21.20
N VAL A 522 27.53 -8.81 -21.11
CA VAL A 522 27.69 -7.38 -21.32
C VAL A 522 28.54 -7.19 -22.56
N LEU A 523 27.96 -6.65 -23.63
CA LEU A 523 28.64 -6.46 -24.91
C LEU A 523 28.67 -4.99 -25.29
N GLU A 524 29.74 -4.56 -25.95
CA GLU A 524 29.77 -3.28 -26.67
C GLU A 524 28.74 -3.28 -27.80
N LEU A 525 28.07 -2.15 -28.00
CA LEU A 525 27.23 -1.89 -29.16
C LEU A 525 27.99 -1.00 -30.15
N ARG A 526 27.94 -1.37 -31.42
CA ARG A 526 28.50 -0.60 -32.54
C ARG A 526 27.46 -0.35 -33.61
N ARG A 527 27.65 0.73 -34.38
CA ARG A 527 26.86 0.94 -35.60
C ARG A 527 27.38 -0.02 -36.68
N PRO A 528 26.51 -0.75 -37.38
CA PRO A 528 26.91 -1.50 -38.57
C PRO A 528 27.51 -0.53 -39.59
N LEU A 529 28.57 -0.95 -40.28
CA LEU A 529 29.03 -0.23 -41.46
C LEU A 529 27.88 -0.25 -42.48
N ALA A 530 27.56 0.90 -43.07
CA ALA A 530 26.59 0.94 -44.16
C ALA A 530 27.06 -0.04 -45.24
N THR A 531 26.21 -1.00 -45.59
CA THR A 531 26.40 -1.77 -46.81
C THR A 531 26.06 -0.83 -47.95
N ASP A 532 27.10 -0.32 -48.63
CA ASP A 532 26.98 0.44 -49.88
C ASP A 532 26.22 -0.35 -50.96
#